data_AF-A0A7C9VES8-F1
#
_entry.id   AF-A0A7C9VES8-F1
#
_cell.length_a   1.000
_cell.length_b   1.000
_cell.length_c   1.000
_cell.angle_alpha   90.00
_cell.angle_beta   90.00
_cell.angle_gamma   90.00
#
_symmetry.space_group_name_H-M   'P 1'
#
loop_
_entity.id
_entity.type
_entity.pdbx_description
1 polymer ?
#
loop_
_entity_poly.entity_id
_entity_poly.type
_entity_poly.pdbx_seq_one_letter_code
_entity_poly.pdbx_strand_id
1 'polypeptide(L)' 'MSLFVRLLLTLAAPITALFVARDSQHFDIIQTLMATVIATIIVAVFAFWPYIRKSKT' A
#
# COMPACT_ATOMS: atom_id res chain seq x y z
N MET A 1 14.70 -6.52 10.86
CA MET A 1 13.47 -5.97 10.23
C MET A 1 13.89 -4.88 9.26
N SER A 2 13.59 -5.02 7.97
CA SER A 2 14.04 -4.08 6.94
C SER A 2 13.33 -2.73 7.05
N LEU A 3 14.06 -1.64 6.82
CA LEU A 3 13.59 -0.26 6.99
C LEU A 3 12.45 0.08 6.00
N PHE A 4 12.51 -0.50 4.80
CA PHE A 4 11.48 -0.36 3.76
C PHE A 4 10.13 -0.92 4.18
N VAL A 5 10.10 -2.14 4.73
CA VAL A 5 8.85 -2.77 5.18
C VAL A 5 8.22 -1.98 6.32
N ARG A 6 9.04 -1.44 7.24
CA ARG A 6 8.56 -0.54 8.29
C ARG A 6 7.89 0.70 7.72
N LEU A 7 8.52 1.38 6.75
CA LEU A 7 7.95 2.58 6.16
C LEU A 7 6.59 2.30 5.50
N LEU A 8 6.50 1.18 4.77
CA LEU A 8 5.27 0.73 4.13
C LEU A 8 4.15 0.48 5.14
N LEU A 9 4.44 -0.24 6.23
CA LEU A 9 3.46 -0.56 7.27
C LEU A 9 3.03 0.70 8.04
N THR A 10 3.93 1.64 8.29
CA THR A 10 3.61 2.93 8.94
C THR A 10 2.67 3.76 8.08
N LEU A 11 2.80 3.73 6.75
CA LEU A 11 1.88 4.40 5.83
C LEU A 11 0.54 3.67 5.70
N ALA A 12 0.56 2.34 5.73
CA ALA A 12 -0.65 1.53 5.64
C ALA A 12 -1.55 1.69 6.88
N ALA A 13 -0.99 1.92 8.07
CA ALA A 13 -1.75 2.06 9.32
C ALA A 13 -2.79 3.20 9.31
N PRO A 14 -2.45 4.48 9.01
CA PRO A 14 -3.43 5.55 8.97
C PRO A 14 -4.45 5.39 7.83
N ILE A 15 -4.03 4.82 6.69
CA ILE A 15 -4.95 4.52 5.58
C ILE A 15 -5.97 3.47 6.01
N THR A 16 -5.52 2.42 6.68
CA THR A 16 -6.38 1.35 7.20
C THR A 16 -7.35 1.89 8.27
N ALA A 17 -6.90 2.83 9.10
CA ALA A 17 -7.75 3.49 10.10
C ALA A 17 -8.92 4.31 9.50
N LEU A 18 -8.88 4.63 8.20
CA LEU A 18 -10.01 5.25 7.50
C LEU A 18 -11.10 4.23 7.13
N PHE A 19 -10.74 2.96 6.97
CA PHE A 19 -11.67 1.89 6.56
C PHE A 19 -12.12 1.02 7.74
N VAL A 20 -11.31 0.91 8.79
CA VAL A 20 -11.63 0.10 9.97
C VAL A 20 -11.22 0.79 11.26
N ALA A 21 -12.03 0.64 12.31
CA ALA A 21 -11.75 1.20 13.62
C ALA A 21 -10.45 0.63 14.20
N ARG A 22 -9.62 1.51 14.78
CA ARG A 22 -8.32 1.13 15.38
C ARG A 22 -8.46 0.12 16.51
N ASP A 23 -9.60 0.10 17.17
CA ASP A 23 -9.88 -0.79 18.31
C ASP A 23 -10.41 -2.16 17.87
N SER A 24 -10.54 -2.40 16.56
CA SER A 24 -11.02 -3.70 16.06
C SER A 24 -9.94 -4.77 16.19
N GLN A 25 -10.32 -5.96 16.64
CA GLN A 25 -9.43 -7.12 16.74
C GLN A 25 -8.79 -7.51 15.39
N HIS A 26 -9.43 -7.13 14.27
CA HIS A 26 -8.99 -7.47 12.92
C HIS A 26 -8.14 -6.37 12.26
N PHE A 27 -7.80 -5.30 12.98
CA PHE A 27 -7.07 -4.16 12.43
C PHE A 27 -5.75 -4.57 11.77
N ASP A 28 -4.99 -5.47 12.40
CA ASP A 28 -3.69 -5.92 11.91
C ASP A 28 -3.78 -6.72 10.60
N ILE A 29 -4.84 -7.53 10.47
CA ILE A 29 -5.12 -8.30 9.25
C ILE A 29 -5.47 -7.36 8.10
N ILE A 30 -6.30 -6.35 8.36
CA ILE A 30 -6.69 -5.39 7.33
C ILE A 30 -5.51 -4.46 7.00
N GLN A 31 -4.66 -4.14 7.98
CA GLN A 31 -3.45 -3.34 7.76
C GLN A 31 -2.46 -4.05 6.84
N THR A 32 -2.22 -5.35 7.05
CA THR A 32 -1.34 -6.15 6.19
C THR A 32 -1.93 -6.34 4.78
N LEU A 33 -3.25 -6.52 4.66
CA LEU A 33 -3.94 -6.53 3.38
C LEU A 33 -3.79 -5.19 2.65
N MET A 34 -4.03 -4.06 3.33
CA MET A 34 -3.89 -2.73 2.75
C MET A 34 -2.44 -2.41 2.37
N ALA A 35 -1.46 -2.85 3.17
CA ALA A 35 -0.05 -2.73 2.82
C ALA A 35 0.29 -3.49 1.53
N THR A 36 -0.33 -4.67 1.33
CA THR A 36 -0.17 -5.46 0.09
C THR A 36 -0.79 -4.75 -1.11
N VAL A 37 -1.96 -4.14 -0.95
CA VAL A 37 -2.62 -3.33 -1.99
C VAL A 37 -1.74 -2.14 -2.39
N ILE A 38 -1.22 -1.40 -1.41
CA ILE A 38 -0.32 -0.25 -1.66
C ILE A 38 0.94 -0.70 -2.40
N ALA A 39 1.57 -1.80 -1.96
CA ALA A 39 2.74 -2.36 -2.63
C ALA A 39 2.43 -2.75 -4.09
N THR A 40 1.27 -3.36 -4.33
CA THR A 40 0.82 -3.75 -5.67
C THR A 40 0.61 -2.54 -6.56
N ILE A 41 0.00 -1.46 -6.04
CA ILE A 41 -0.18 -0.21 -6.77
C ILE A 41 1.17 0.40 -7.12
N ILE A 42 2.12 0.44 -6.18
CA ILE A 42 3.47 0.96 -6.43
C ILE A 42 4.13 0.18 -7.57
N VAL A 43 4.12 -1.15 -7.49
CA VAL A 43 4.69 -2.02 -8.53
C VAL A 43 4.00 -1.81 -9.88
N ALA A 44 2.67 -1.73 -9.90
CA ALA A 44 1.90 -1.48 -11.11
C ALA A 44 2.25 -0.11 -11.72
N VAL A 45 2.33 0.95 -10.92
CA VAL A 45 2.74 2.29 -11.37
C VAL A 45 4.11 2.22 -12.03
N PHE A 46 5.10 1.58 -11.40
CA PHE A 46 6.44 1.44 -11.99
C PHE A 46 6.46 0.57 -13.25
N ALA A 47 5.72 -0.54 -13.26
CA ALA A 47 5.65 -1.46 -14.39
C ALA A 47 4.97 -0.83 -15.62
N PHE A 48 3.89 -0.08 -15.41
CA PHE A 48 3.12 0.57 -16.46
C PHE A 48 3.59 2.00 -16.78
N TRP A 49 4.48 2.60 -15.98
CA TRP A 49 5.09 3.91 -16.23
C TRP A 49 5.61 4.09 -17.68
N PRO A 50 6.40 3.15 -18.25
CA PRO A 50 6.87 3.28 -19.63
C PRO A 50 5.75 3.20 -20.66
N TYR A 51 4.72 2.36 -20.41
CA TYR A 51 3.59 2.20 -21.32
C TYR A 51 2.69 3.46 -21.34
N ILE A 52 2.44 4.05 -20.17
CA ILE A 52 1.72 5.33 -20.03
C ILE A 52 2.47 6.47 -20.73
N ARG A 53 3.81 6.51 -20.63
CA ARG A 53 4.61 7.50 -21.37
C ARG A 53 4.51 7.32 -22.88
N LYS A 54 4.52 6.08 -23.37
CA LYS A 54 4.53 5.78 -24.80
C LYS A 54 3.21 6.12 -25.50
N SER A 55 2.09 6.09 -24.79
CA SER A 55 0.77 6.49 -25.31
C SER A 55 0.62 8.00 -25.55
N LYS A 56 1.61 8.83 -25.17
CA LYS A 56 1.55 10.30 -25.26
C LYS A 56 2.39 10.90 -26.41
N THR A 57 2.95 10.07 -27.28
CA THR A 57 3.69 10.42 -28.50
C THR A 57 3.00 9.81 -29.70
#